data_AF-A0A938MEN8-F1
#
_entry.id   AF-A0A938MEN8-F1
#
_cell.length_a   1.000
_cell.length_b   1.000
_cell.length_c   1.000
_cell.angle_alpha   90.00
_cell.angle_beta   90.00
_cell.angle_gamma   90.00
#
_symmetry.space_group_name_H-M   'P 1'
#
loop_
_entity.id
_entity.type
_entity.pdbx_description
1 polymer ?
#
loop_
_entity_poly.entity_id
_entity_poly.type
_entity_poly.pdbx_seq_one_letter_code
_entity_poly.pdbx_strand_id
1 'polypeptide(L)' 'EIWFPKLLDRSFYQAWVDGGASGMEERCRKRKDEILRRHSPEPISADIARALDEVVEAARRGLSRR' A
#
# COMPACT_ATOMS: atom_id res chain seq x y z
N GLU A 1 16.89 -18.46 -10.92
CA GLU A 1 15.97 -17.30 -11.01
C GLU A 1 16.68 -16.05 -10.50
N ILE A 2 16.40 -14.86 -11.06
CA ILE A 2 17.00 -13.57 -10.64
C ILE A 2 15.89 -12.64 -10.13
N TRP A 3 16.05 -12.10 -8.92
CA TRP A 3 15.11 -11.15 -8.32
C TRP A 3 15.50 -9.70 -8.60
N PHE A 4 14.52 -8.88 -9.01
CA PHE A 4 14.69 -7.46 -9.28
C PHE A 4 13.94 -6.59 -8.26
N PRO A 5 14.65 -5.71 -7.52
CA PRO A 5 14.00 -4.83 -6.55
C PRO A 5 13.16 -3.76 -7.23
N LYS A 6 12.06 -3.36 -6.57
CA LYS A 6 11.21 -2.24 -7.04
C LYS A 6 11.68 -0.85 -6.57
N LEU A 7 12.40 -0.77 -5.44
CA LEU A 7 12.77 0.51 -4.79
C LEU A 7 14.26 0.66 -4.49
N LEU A 8 15.00 -0.45 -4.39
CA LEU A 8 16.44 -0.40 -4.18
C LEU A 8 17.10 0.13 -5.44
N ASP A 9 17.78 1.26 -5.30
CA ASP A 9 18.67 1.78 -6.32
C ASP A 9 20.02 1.08 -6.19
N ARG A 10 20.52 0.53 -7.31
CA ARG A 10 21.83 -0.14 -7.42
C ARG A 10 22.75 0.58 -8.41
N SER A 11 22.42 1.82 -8.76
CA SER A 11 23.23 2.65 -9.64
C SER A 11 24.58 2.95 -9.00
N PHE A 12 25.61 3.10 -9.84
CA PHE A 12 26.89 3.65 -9.39
C PHE A 12 26.69 5.09 -8.89
N TYR A 13 27.57 5.53 -7.99
CA TYR A 13 27.42 6.81 -7.29
C TYR A 13 27.15 7.99 -8.23
N GLN A 14 27.93 8.17 -9.30
CA GLN A 14 27.73 9.30 -10.22
C GLN A 14 26.35 9.28 -10.88
N ALA A 15 25.90 8.11 -11.36
CA ALA A 15 24.57 7.96 -11.95
C ALA A 15 23.44 8.22 -10.94
N TRP A 16 23.63 7.84 -9.68
CA TRP A 16 22.69 8.16 -8.60
C TRP A 16 22.67 9.67 -8.31
N VAL A 17 23.83 10.34 -8.26
CA VAL A 17 23.93 11.80 -8.07
C VAL A 17 23.26 12.54 -9.22
N ASP A 18 23.58 12.20 -10.47
CA ASP A 18 23.00 12.81 -11.67
C ASP A 18 21.48 12.56 -11.76
N GLY A 19 21.02 11.44 -11.19
CA GLY A 19 19.60 11.09 -11.05
C GLY A 19 18.87 11.80 -9.90
N GLY A 20 19.50 12.77 -9.24
CA GLY A 20 18.90 13.58 -8.18
C GLY A 20 19.16 13.06 -6.76
N ALA A 21 20.06 12.09 -6.59
CA ALA A 21 20.54 11.62 -5.29
C ALA A 21 19.43 11.23 -4.30
N SER A 22 18.33 10.62 -4.81
CA SER A 22 17.16 10.34 -3.97
C SER A 22 17.49 9.37 -2.82
N GLY A 23 16.90 9.65 -1.65
CA GLY A 23 16.99 8.78 -0.49
C GLY A 23 16.04 7.58 -0.58
N MET A 24 16.33 6.47 0.10
CA MET A 24 15.41 5.33 0.16
C MET A 24 14.06 5.71 0.77
N GLU A 25 14.09 6.53 1.83
CA GLU A 25 12.88 6.99 2.51
C GLU A 25 11.98 7.83 1.58
N GLU A 26 12.58 8.73 0.81
CA GLU A 26 11.89 9.53 -0.20
C GLU A 26 11.23 8.64 -1.27
N ARG A 27 11.98 7.66 -1.80
CA ARG A 27 11.43 6.67 -2.76
C ARG A 27 10.26 5.89 -2.19
N CYS A 28 10.35 5.47 -0.92
CA CYS A 28 9.26 4.78 -0.23
C CYS A 28 8.02 5.67 -0.09
N ARG A 29 8.17 6.94 0.32
CA ARG A 29 7.05 7.89 0.43
C ARG A 29 6.39 8.09 -0.92
N LYS A 30 7.16 8.38 -1.96
CA LYS A 30 6.67 8.56 -3.33
C LYS A 30 5.90 7.32 -3.81
N ARG A 31 6.45 6.13 -3.58
CA ARG A 31 5.79 4.88 -3.98
C ARG A 31 4.48 4.66 -3.24
N LYS A 32 4.44 4.93 -1.93
CA LYS A 32 3.21 4.85 -1.12
C LYS A 32 2.16 5.79 -1.67
N ASP A 33 2.50 7.05 -1.95
CA ASP A 33 1.56 8.04 -2.49
C ASP A 33 1.06 7.65 -3.89
N GLU A 34 1.92 7.09 -4.74
CA GLU A 34 1.52 6.54 -6.04
C GLU A 34 0.54 5.38 -5.92
N ILE A 35 0.77 4.44 -4.99
CA ILE A 35 -0.14 3.32 -4.74
C ILE A 35 -1.49 3.84 -4.28
N LEU A 36 -1.51 4.72 -3.27
CA LEU A 36 -2.76 5.28 -2.73
C LEU A 36 -3.56 6.06 -3.79
N ARG A 37 -2.87 6.73 -4.73
CA ARG A 37 -3.53 7.49 -5.78
C ARG A 37 -4.09 6.63 -6.91
N ARG A 38 -3.43 5.51 -7.24
CA ARG A 38 -3.70 4.76 -8.48
C ARG A 38 -4.31 3.39 -8.25
N HIS A 39 -4.10 2.78 -7.09
CA HIS A 39 -4.59 1.44 -6.82
C HIS A 39 -6.05 1.49 -6.43
N SER A 40 -6.91 0.95 -7.29
CA SER A 40 -8.25 0.55 -6.92
C SER A 40 -8.24 -0.95 -6.58
N PRO A 41 -8.63 -1.36 -5.36
CA PRO A 41 -8.82 -2.77 -5.06
C PRO A 41 -9.93 -3.34 -5.94
N GLU A 42 -9.84 -4.64 -6.22
CA GLU A 42 -10.92 -5.36 -6.88
C GLU A 42 -12.17 -5.33 -5.98
N PRO A 43 -13.33 -4.90 -6.49
CA PRO A 43 -14.56 -4.90 -5.69
C PRO A 43 -14.93 -6.31 -5.27
N ILE A 44 -15.29 -6.46 -3.99
CA ILE A 44 -15.91 -7.69 -3.50
C ILE A 44 -17.36 -7.78 -3.96
N SER A 45 -17.92 -8.99 -4.00
CA SER A 45 -19.33 -9.17 -4.32
C SER A 45 -20.23 -8.50 -3.27
N ALA A 46 -21.41 -8.04 -3.70
CA ALA A 46 -22.38 -7.39 -2.81
C ALA A 46 -22.80 -8.28 -1.62
N ASP A 47 -22.89 -9.60 -1.84
CA ASP A 47 -23.22 -10.56 -0.79
C ASP A 47 -22.13 -10.64 0.29
N ILE A 48 -20.85 -10.66 -0.12
CA ILE A 48 -19.73 -10.66 0.82
C ILE A 48 -19.66 -9.32 1.57
N ALA A 49 -19.86 -8.20 0.87
CA ALA A 49 -19.88 -6.87 1.50
C ALA A 49 -20.93 -6.79 2.62
N ARG A 50 -22.16 -7.21 2.31
CA ARG A 50 -23.27 -7.25 3.29
C ARG A 50 -22.96 -8.15 4.48
N ALA A 51 -22.41 -9.35 4.24
CA ALA A 51 -22.05 -10.26 5.33
C ALA A 51 -20.98 -9.65 6.25
N LEU A 52 -20.00 -8.92 5.69
CA LEU A 52 -18.99 -8.21 6.49
C LEU A 52 -19.61 -7.09 7.33
N ASP A 53 -20.54 -6.32 6.76
CA ASP A 53 -21.23 -5.25 7.48
C ASP A 53 -22.04 -5.80 8.67
N GLU A 54 -22.74 -6.92 8.49
CA GLU A 54 -23.49 -7.59 9.56
C GLU A 54 -22.57 -8.02 10.72
N VAL A 55 -21.40 -8.57 10.42
CA VAL A 55 -20.39 -8.97 11.42
C VAL A 55 -19.85 -7.75 12.18
N VAL A 56 -19.50 -6.67 11.46
CA VAL A 56 -18.99 -5.44 12.08
C VAL A 56 -20.03 -4.81 13.00
N GLU A 57 -21.28 -4.75 12.57
CA GLU A 57 -22.37 -4.19 13.38
C GLU A 57 -22.70 -5.04 14.61
N ALA A 58 -22.65 -6.37 14.49
CA ALA A 58 -22.77 -7.26 15.65
C ALA A 58 -21.64 -7.03 16.67
N ALA A 59 -20.40 -6.88 16.21
CA ALA A 59 -19.26 -6.60 17.07
C ALA A 59 -19.40 -5.24 17.78
N ARG A 60 -19.83 -4.20 17.07
CA ARG A 60 -20.08 -2.86 17.64
C ARG A 60 -21.12 -2.90 18.76
N ARG A 61 -22.24 -3.60 18.55
CA ARG A 61 -23.27 -3.79 19.59
C ARG A 61 -22.71 -4.52 20.81
N GLY A 62 -21.87 -5.54 20.60
CA GLY A 62 -21.23 -6.28 21.69
C GLY A 62 -20.23 -5.45 22.49
N LEU A 63 -19.50 -4.55 21.84
CA LEU A 63 -18.55 -3.64 22.48
C LEU A 63 -19.25 -2.52 23.26
N SER A 64 -20.34 -1.96 22.72
CA SER A 64 -21.12 -0.90 23.40
C SER A 64 -21.90 -1.41 24.62
N ARG A 65 -22.00 -2.73 24.82
CA ARG A 65 -22.73 -3.35 25.94
C ARG A 65 -21.81 -3.70 27.12
N ARG A 66 -20.52 -3.38 27.03
CA ARG A 66 -19.55 -3.42 28.13
C ARG A 66 -19.32 -2.02 28.66
#